data_AF-A2IAB9-F1
#
_entry.id   AF-A2IAB9-F1
#
_cell.length_a   1.000
_cell.length_b   1.000
_cell.length_c   1.000
_cell.angle_alpha   90.00
_cell.angle_beta   90.00
_cell.angle_gamma   90.00
#
_symmetry.space_group_name_H-M   'P 1'
#
loop_
_entity.id
_entity.type
_entity.pdbx_description
1 polymer ?
#
loop_
_entity_poly.entity_id
_entity_poly.type
_entity_poly.pdbx_seq_one_letter_code
_entity_poly.pdbx_strand_id
1 'polypeptide(L)'
;MKLVFIILVVFVLLQIVFADKQECKKDNIGDYYIPKGCKDNKDNDKCTKLCKEVCLSEVKEPWGACGSNVHYENGNINPDDCFCFDLQVLGTSK
;
A
#
# COMPACT_ATOMS: atom_id res chain seq x y z
N MET A 1 4.39 -37.07 -22.01
CA MET A 1 4.06 -35.67 -22.39
C MET A 1 2.94 -35.05 -21.56
N LYS A 2 1.84 -35.76 -21.22
CA LYS A 2 0.73 -35.20 -20.41
C LYS A 2 1.11 -34.74 -18.99
N LEU A 3 2.04 -35.43 -18.32
CA LEU A 3 2.51 -35.07 -16.96
C LEU A 3 3.26 -33.74 -16.89
N VAL A 4 4.03 -33.39 -17.94
CA VAL A 4 4.80 -32.14 -17.99
C VAL A 4 3.88 -30.92 -18.11
N PHE A 5 2.77 -31.09 -18.84
CA PHE A 5 1.75 -30.05 -19.01
C PHE A 5 1.05 -29.70 -17.69
N ILE A 6 0.75 -30.70 -16.87
CA ILE A 6 0.09 -30.50 -15.58
C ILE A 6 1.01 -29.74 -14.62
N ILE A 7 2.31 -30.07 -14.59
CA ILE A 7 3.29 -29.38 -13.75
C ILE A 7 3.46 -27.92 -14.19
N LEU A 8 3.46 -27.64 -15.49
CA LEU A 8 3.53 -26.28 -16.03
C LEU A 8 2.31 -25.43 -15.62
N VAL A 9 1.09 -25.99 -15.72
CA VAL A 9 -0.13 -25.27 -15.32
C VAL A 9 -0.14 -24.97 -13.82
N VAL A 10 0.32 -25.91 -12.99
CA VAL A 10 0.46 -25.70 -11.55
C VAL A 10 1.48 -24.60 -11.24
N PHE A 11 2.62 -24.57 -11.95
CA PHE A 11 3.62 -23.51 -11.79
C PHE A 11 3.09 -22.13 -12.17
N VAL A 12 2.34 -22.02 -13.28
CA VAL A 12 1.72 -20.76 -13.71
C VAL A 12 0.68 -20.29 -12.69
N LEU A 13 -0.14 -21.19 -12.15
CA LEU A 13 -1.12 -20.84 -11.11
C LEU A 13 -0.45 -20.42 -9.80
N LEU A 14 0.66 -21.06 -9.40
CA LEU A 14 1.45 -20.67 -8.23
C LEU A 14 2.02 -19.25 -8.37
N GLN A 15 2.47 -18.85 -9.56
CA GLN A 15 2.98 -17.49 -9.79
C GLN A 15 1.90 -16.40 -9.59
N ILE A 16 0.63 -16.72 -9.81
CA ILE A 16 -0.48 -15.77 -9.57
C ILE A 16 -0.71 -15.58 -8.06
N VAL A 17 -0.49 -16.61 -7.25
CA VAL A 17 -0.66 -16.54 -5.78
C VAL A 17 0.45 -15.72 -5.11
N PHE A 18 1.65 -15.70 -5.71
CA PHE A 18 2.80 -14.93 -5.20
C PHE A 18 2.96 -13.54 -5.81
N ALA A 19 1.99 -13.04 -6.58
CA ALA A 19 1.95 -11.63 -6.92
C ALA A 19 1.79 -10.84 -5.61
N ASP A 20 2.88 -10.21 -5.15
CA ASP A 20 2.98 -9.39 -3.93
C ASP A 20 1.68 -8.61 -3.72
N LYS A 21 0.81 -9.16 -2.87
CA LYS A 21 -0.49 -8.55 -2.62
C LYS A 21 -0.19 -7.31 -1.79
N GLN A 22 -0.48 -6.14 -2.36
CA GLN A 22 -0.33 -4.90 -1.62
C GLN A 22 -1.39 -4.89 -0.51
N GLU A 23 -0.93 -4.84 0.74
CA GLU A 23 -1.78 -4.88 1.92
C GLU A 23 -1.72 -3.55 2.65
N CYS A 24 -2.87 -3.12 3.16
CA CYS A 24 -2.95 -1.98 4.06
C CYS A 24 -2.45 -2.41 5.45
N LYS A 25 -1.34 -1.85 5.91
CA LYS A 25 -0.78 -2.08 7.23
C LYS A 25 -1.03 -0.89 8.13
N LYS A 26 -1.15 -1.15 9.43
CA LYS A 26 -1.23 -0.12 10.46
C LYS A 26 0.12 -0.02 11.15
N ASP A 27 0.60 1.20 11.36
CA ASP A 27 1.83 1.45 12.10
C ASP A 27 1.57 1.55 13.62
N ASN A 28 2.63 1.84 14.38
CA ASN A 28 2.58 1.93 15.84
C ASN A 28 1.89 3.20 16.37
N ILE A 29 1.73 4.24 15.54
CA ILE A 29 1.03 5.48 15.90
C ILE A 29 -0.45 5.45 15.46
N GLY A 30 -0.83 4.41 14.73
CA GLY A 30 -2.20 4.14 14.31
C GLY A 30 -2.51 4.61 12.89
N ASP A 31 -1.51 5.09 12.16
CA ASP A 31 -1.63 5.49 10.76
C ASP A 31 -1.55 4.25 9.85
N TYR A 32 -2.23 4.33 8.71
CA TYR A 32 -2.25 3.25 7.74
C TYR A 32 -1.26 3.52 6.61
N TYR A 33 -0.58 2.49 6.13
CA TYR A 33 0.39 2.58 5.05
C TYR A 33 0.44 1.29 4.23
N ILE A 34 0.90 1.42 2.98
CA ILE A 34 1.08 0.33 2.03
C ILE A 34 2.58 0.18 1.78
N PRO A 35 3.19 -0.92 2.24
CA PRO A 35 4.63 -1.12 2.11
C PRO A 35 5.02 -1.20 0.64
N LYS A 36 6.12 -0.52 0.27
CA LYS A 36 6.60 -0.41 -1.12
C LYS A 36 5.59 0.19 -2.13
N GLY A 37 4.50 0.80 -1.67
CA GLY A 37 3.49 1.40 -2.56
C GLY A 37 4.03 2.54 -3.44
N CYS A 38 5.17 3.13 -3.07
CA CYS A 38 5.85 4.20 -3.81
C CYS A 38 7.22 3.78 -4.38
N LYS A 39 7.59 2.49 -4.31
CA LYS A 39 8.91 2.01 -4.73
C LYS A 39 9.23 2.34 -6.20
N ASP A 40 8.27 2.14 -7.08
CA ASP A 40 8.43 2.38 -8.52
C ASP A 40 8.03 3.81 -8.92
N ASN A 41 7.34 4.53 -8.04
CA ASN A 41 6.84 5.87 -8.32
C ASN A 41 6.58 6.68 -7.04
N LYS A 42 7.22 7.85 -6.94
CA LYS A 42 7.13 8.76 -5.77
C LYS A 42 6.03 9.82 -5.89
N ASP A 43 5.08 9.63 -6.80
CA ASP A 43 3.96 10.54 -7.02
C ASP A 43 2.85 10.30 -5.96
N ASN A 44 2.53 11.35 -5.21
CA ASN A 44 1.51 11.32 -4.16
C ASN A 44 0.11 11.05 -4.73
N ASP A 45 -0.18 11.44 -5.97
CA ASP A 45 -1.49 11.18 -6.58
C ASP A 45 -1.69 9.68 -6.85
N LYS A 46 -0.61 8.99 -7.19
CA LYS A 46 -0.62 7.53 -7.35
C LYS A 46 -0.75 6.83 -6.01
N CYS A 47 -0.03 7.29 -4.99
CA CYS A 47 -0.19 6.79 -3.63
C CYS A 47 -1.64 6.99 -3.13
N THR A 48 -2.25 8.16 -3.40
CA THR A 48 -3.66 8.41 -3.04
C THR A 48 -4.61 7.43 -3.72
N LYS A 49 -4.43 7.16 -5.02
CA LYS A 49 -5.23 6.15 -5.73
C LYS A 49 -5.05 4.77 -5.12
N LEU A 50 -3.80 4.41 -4.82
CA LEU A 50 -3.48 3.12 -4.22
C LEU A 50 -4.10 2.95 -2.82
N CYS A 51 -4.06 4.00 -1.99
CA CYS A 51 -4.76 4.01 -0.70
C CYS A 51 -6.27 3.83 -0.87
N LYS A 52 -6.88 4.42 -1.89
CA LYS A 52 -8.30 4.18 -2.20
C LYS A 52 -8.54 2.74 -2.64
N GLU A 53 -7.65 2.12 -3.39
CA GLU A 53 -7.86 0.74 -3.85
C GLU A 53 -7.66 -0.30 -2.74
N VAL A 54 -6.69 -0.07 -1.86
CA VAL A 54 -6.21 -1.08 -0.89
C VAL A 54 -6.67 -0.82 0.54
N CYS A 55 -6.79 0.45 0.95
CA CYS A 55 -7.08 0.86 2.34
C CYS A 55 -8.51 1.37 2.56
N LEU A 56 -9.41 1.31 1.57
CA LEU A 56 -10.79 1.84 1.69
C LEU A 56 -11.61 1.21 2.83
N SER A 57 -11.28 -0.01 3.27
CA SER A 57 -11.96 -0.67 4.39
C SER A 57 -11.58 -0.07 5.75
N GLU A 58 -10.43 0.57 5.84
CA GLU A 58 -9.87 1.12 7.08
C GLU A 58 -9.95 2.65 7.12
N VAL A 59 -9.75 3.30 5.97
CA VAL A 59 -9.74 4.76 5.81
C VAL A 59 -10.84 5.16 4.83
N LYS A 60 -11.84 5.92 5.29
CA LYS A 60 -13.03 6.25 4.48
C LYS A 60 -12.73 7.22 3.35
N GLU A 61 -11.89 8.22 3.60
CA GLU A 61 -11.43 9.19 2.60
C GLU A 61 -9.90 9.29 2.62
N PRO A 62 -9.21 8.27 2.07
CA PRO A 62 -7.77 8.22 2.16
C PRO A 62 -7.14 9.25 1.23
N TRP A 63 -6.24 10.03 1.80
CA TRP A 63 -5.24 10.83 1.09
C TRP A 63 -3.88 10.17 1.23
N GLY A 64 -3.14 10.05 0.12
CA GLY A 64 -1.89 9.30 0.06
C GLY A 64 -0.68 10.21 -0.05
N ALA A 65 0.36 9.95 0.74
CA ALA A 65 1.69 10.53 0.52
C ALA A 65 2.78 9.47 0.59
N CYS A 66 3.75 9.56 -0.32
CA CYS A 66 4.93 8.69 -0.25
C CYS A 66 5.81 9.07 0.94
N GLY A 67 6.43 8.08 1.59
CA GLY A 67 7.29 8.29 2.76
C GLY A 67 8.44 9.27 2.51
N SER A 68 8.90 9.43 1.27
CA SER A 68 9.88 10.46 0.91
C SER A 68 9.39 11.90 1.12
N ASN A 69 8.08 12.10 1.20
CA ASN A 69 7.41 13.40 1.37
C ASN A 69 6.75 13.55 2.76
N VAL A 70 6.82 12.51 3.60
CA VAL A 70 6.31 12.55 4.97
C VAL A 70 7.48 12.79 5.92
N HIS A 71 7.31 13.69 6.89
CA HIS A 71 8.31 13.98 7.91
C HIS A 71 7.69 13.75 9.28
N TYR A 72 8.16 12.71 9.98
CA TYR A 72 7.85 12.47 11.39
C TYR A 72 9.10 12.81 12.19
N GLU A 73 8.98 13.65 13.21
CA GLU A 73 10.11 14.08 14.03
C GLU A 73 10.84 12.92 14.74
N ASN A 74 10.17 11.77 14.94
CA ASN A 74 10.71 10.63 15.68
C ASN A 74 10.47 9.26 15.01
N GLY A 75 10.18 9.24 13.71
CA GLY A 75 9.81 8.01 12.98
C GLY A 75 10.87 7.56 11.99
N ASN A 76 11.18 6.26 11.95
CA ASN A 76 11.98 5.68 10.88
C ASN A 76 11.05 5.41 9.68
N ILE A 77 10.88 6.41 8.80
CA ILE A 77 10.00 6.34 7.64
C ILE A 77 10.74 5.67 6.50
N ASN A 78 10.13 4.62 5.94
CA ASN A 78 10.62 4.08 4.69
C ASN A 78 10.16 4.97 3.53
N PRO A 79 11.08 5.56 2.73
CA PRO A 79 10.72 6.46 1.65
C PRO A 79 9.89 5.79 0.53
N ASP A 80 9.93 4.45 0.44
CA ASP A 80 9.23 3.67 -0.57
C ASP A 80 7.80 3.28 -0.15
N ASP A 81 7.41 3.56 1.10
CA ASP A 81 6.07 3.24 1.59
C ASP A 81 5.08 4.34 1.22
N CYS A 82 3.81 3.97 1.02
CA CYS A 82 2.73 4.88 0.72
C CYS A 82 1.83 5.02 1.95
N PHE A 83 1.81 6.20 2.57
CA PHE A 83 1.03 6.47 3.78
C PHE A 83 -0.36 6.97 3.41
N CYS A 84 -1.39 6.47 4.10
CA CYS A 84 -2.80 6.71 3.84
C CYS A 84 -3.44 7.41 5.05
N PHE A 85 -3.75 8.69 4.89
CA PHE A 85 -4.31 9.55 5.92
C PHE A 85 -5.81 9.74 5.75
N ASP A 86 -6.57 9.78 6.83
CA ASP A 86 -8.00 10.10 6.79
C ASP A 86 -8.23 11.62 6.77
N LEU A 87 -8.68 12.15 5.62
CA LEU A 87 -9.01 13.57 5.47
C LEU A 87 -10.16 14.02 6.40
N GLN A 88 -11.08 13.13 6.78
CA GLN A 88 -12.18 13.48 7.68
C GLN A 88 -11.69 13.80 9.10
N VAL A 89 -10.58 13.18 9.52
CA VAL A 89 -9.96 13.44 10.83
C VAL A 89 -9.21 14.78 10.83
N LEU A 90 -8.58 15.14 9.70
CA LEU A 90 -7.91 16.44 9.56
C LEU A 90 -8.90 17.63 9.43
N GLY A 91 -10.11 17.38 8.94
CA GLY A 91 -11.16 18.39 8.76
C GLY A 91 -12.08 18.64 9.96
N THR A 92 -12.00 17.82 11.01
CA THR A 92 -12.88 17.91 12.20
C THR A 92 -12.28 18.70 13.37
N SER A 93 -11.28 19.55 13.11
CA SER A 93 -10.90 20.62 14.03
C SER A 93 -11.81 21.84 13.82
N LYS A 94 -13.06 21.75 14.30
CA LYS A 94 -13.93 22.90 14.54
C LYS A 94 -14.53 22.84 15.93
#